data_AF-A0A7K7NJP2-F1
#
_entry.id   AF-A0A7K7NJP2-F1
#
_cell.length_a   1.000
_cell.length_b   1.000
_cell.length_c   1.000
_cell.angle_alpha   90.00
_cell.angle_beta   90.00
_cell.angle_gamma   90.00
#
_symmetry.space_group_name_H-M   'P 1'
#
loop_
_entity.id
_entity.type
_entity.pdbx_description
1 polymer ?
#
loop_
_entity_poly.entity_id
_entity_poly.type
_entity_poly.pdbx_seq_one_letter_code
_entity_poly.pdbx_strand_id
1 'polypeptide(L)'
;LPCRVPPLLMPPSPQTRAARVRVGKGDKPVTYEQAHAPHYIAHRKGWLSLHTGNLAEEPGAAERAVEDAFLRRFFYGTFPGVLADEVVLKRRANLLVVCLVLARGLPPAKLYFLVGYAETLLSHFYKCPVRLELQTVPGKVVYKYL
;
A
#
# COMPACT_ATOMS: atom_id res chain seq x y z
N LEU A 1 -56.63 16.18 0.51
CA LEU A 1 -55.71 15.09 0.90
C LEU A 1 -55.08 14.52 -0.36
N PRO A 2 -53.86 14.90 -0.78
CA PRO A 2 -53.21 14.25 -1.90
C PRO A 2 -52.38 13.07 -1.42
N CYS A 3 -52.63 11.91 -2.02
CA CYS A 3 -51.93 10.65 -1.78
C CYS A 3 -50.42 10.82 -2.03
N ARG A 4 -49.58 10.54 -1.03
CA ARG A 4 -48.14 10.36 -1.23
C ARG A 4 -47.92 9.10 -2.06
N VAL A 5 -47.48 9.28 -3.29
CA VAL A 5 -46.92 8.18 -4.10
C VAL A 5 -45.64 7.70 -3.40
N PRO A 6 -45.49 6.40 -3.08
CA PRO A 6 -44.25 5.91 -2.48
C PRO A 6 -43.10 6.07 -3.48
N PRO A 7 -41.90 6.46 -3.04
CA PRO A 7 -40.75 6.53 -3.93
C PRO A 7 -40.51 5.13 -4.50
N LEU A 8 -40.48 5.05 -5.83
CA LEU A 8 -40.10 3.85 -6.55
C LEU A 8 -38.78 3.34 -5.97
N LEU A 9 -38.83 2.16 -5.34
CA LEU A 9 -37.66 1.39 -4.92
C LEU A 9 -36.84 1.10 -6.18
N MET A 10 -35.91 2.00 -6.50
CA MET A 10 -34.84 1.65 -7.41
C MET A 10 -34.13 0.43 -6.83
N PRO A 11 -33.88 -0.63 -7.63
CA PRO A 11 -33.06 -1.73 -7.16
C PRO A 11 -31.72 -1.14 -6.68
N PRO A 12 -31.14 -1.64 -5.56
CA PRO A 12 -29.83 -1.16 -5.14
C PRO A 12 -28.89 -1.41 -6.31
N SER A 13 -28.39 -0.33 -6.92
CA SER A 13 -27.28 -0.42 -7.86
C SER A 13 -26.19 -1.29 -7.24
N PRO A 14 -25.43 -2.09 -8.02
CA PRO A 14 -24.36 -2.89 -7.45
C PRO A 14 -23.39 -1.94 -6.73
N GLN A 15 -23.50 -1.88 -5.41
CA GLN A 15 -22.75 -0.93 -4.60
C GLN A 15 -21.27 -1.25 -4.81
N THR A 16 -20.50 -0.27 -5.29
CA THR A 16 -19.09 -0.46 -5.63
C THR A 16 -18.32 -0.99 -4.42
N ARG A 17 -17.69 -2.16 -4.56
CA ARG A 17 -16.96 -2.86 -3.47
C ARG A 17 -15.45 -2.68 -3.52
N ALA A 18 -14.90 -2.19 -4.63
CA ALA A 18 -13.45 -2.14 -4.85
C ALA A 18 -12.75 -1.21 -3.84
N ALA A 19 -11.77 -1.76 -3.11
CA ALA A 19 -10.95 -1.09 -2.08
C ALA A 19 -11.75 -0.17 -1.14
N ARG A 20 -12.92 -0.62 -0.68
CA ARG A 20 -13.72 0.06 0.34
C ARG A 20 -13.81 -0.82 1.59
N VAL A 21 -13.40 -0.27 2.73
CA VAL A 21 -13.67 -0.90 4.03
C VAL A 21 -15.12 -0.63 4.41
N ARG A 22 -15.88 -1.70 4.70
CA ARG A 22 -17.28 -1.59 5.10
C ARG A 22 -17.40 -1.09 6.53
N VAL A 23 -18.34 -0.17 6.74
CA VAL A 23 -18.72 0.34 8.06
C VAL A 23 -19.22 -0.83 8.92
N GLY A 24 -18.74 -0.89 10.15
CA GLY A 24 -19.13 -1.85 11.16
C GLY A 24 -19.84 -1.14 12.32
N LYS A 25 -19.51 -1.54 13.54
CA LYS A 25 -20.06 -0.97 14.78
C LYS A 25 -19.32 0.28 15.26
N GLY A 26 -18.23 0.67 14.60
CA GLY A 26 -17.34 1.74 15.06
C GLY A 26 -16.12 1.25 15.84
N ASP A 27 -15.88 -0.06 15.91
CA ASP A 27 -14.75 -0.64 16.66
C ASP A 27 -13.55 -0.97 15.76
N LYS A 28 -13.68 -0.86 14.43
CA LYS A 28 -12.64 -1.31 13.49
C LYS A 28 -11.63 -0.19 13.22
N PRO A 29 -10.37 -0.28 13.68
CA PRO A 29 -9.36 0.71 13.35
C PRO A 29 -8.95 0.60 11.88
N VAL A 30 -8.95 1.70 11.15
CA VAL A 30 -8.46 1.76 9.77
C VAL A 30 -7.35 2.78 9.60
N THR A 31 -6.36 2.45 8.76
CA THR A 31 -5.28 3.38 8.39
C THR A 31 -5.77 4.39 7.35
N TYR A 32 -5.03 5.48 7.18
CA TYR A 32 -5.35 6.52 6.20
C TYR A 32 -5.52 5.96 4.79
N GLU A 33 -4.61 5.06 4.39
CA GLU A 33 -4.63 4.40 3.09
C GLU A 33 -5.88 3.53 2.90
N GLN A 34 -6.30 2.79 3.93
CA GLN A 34 -7.48 1.91 3.87
C GLN A 34 -8.81 2.68 3.99
N ALA A 35 -8.78 3.85 4.60
CA ALA A 35 -9.95 4.67 4.90
C ALA A 35 -10.61 5.33 3.68
N HIS A 36 -9.88 5.48 2.58
CA HIS A 36 -10.29 6.24 1.40
C HIS A 36 -10.54 5.32 0.20
N ALA A 37 -11.65 5.57 -0.50
CA ALA A 37 -12.03 4.83 -1.70
C ALA A 37 -11.14 5.18 -2.92
N PRO A 38 -11.10 4.33 -3.98
CA PRO A 38 -10.25 4.53 -5.15
C PRO A 38 -10.38 5.88 -5.87
N HIS A 39 -11.56 6.47 -5.90
CA HIS A 39 -11.80 7.76 -6.58
C HIS A 39 -11.13 8.96 -5.88
N TYR A 40 -10.53 8.76 -4.69
CA TYR A 40 -9.74 9.79 -4.00
C TYR A 40 -8.23 9.70 -4.28
N ILE A 41 -7.79 8.76 -5.13
CA ILE A 41 -6.42 8.74 -5.65
C ILE A 41 -6.20 10.04 -6.44
N ALA A 42 -5.05 10.68 -6.23
CA ALA A 42 -4.68 12.02 -6.72
C ALA A 42 -5.43 13.21 -6.08
N HIS A 43 -6.41 13.00 -5.21
CA HIS A 43 -7.10 14.08 -4.47
C HIS A 43 -6.73 14.13 -2.99
N ARG A 44 -6.87 13.00 -2.31
CA ARG A 44 -6.53 12.85 -0.88
C ARG A 44 -5.39 11.85 -0.70
N LYS A 45 -5.28 10.88 -1.60
CA LYS A 45 -4.25 9.85 -1.58
C LYS A 45 -3.27 10.00 -2.73
N GLY A 46 -2.00 9.70 -2.46
CA GLY A 46 -0.98 9.57 -3.48
C GLY A 46 -0.94 8.17 -4.09
N TRP A 47 0.18 7.86 -4.75
CA TRP A 47 0.49 6.54 -5.29
C TRP A 47 1.51 5.82 -4.42
N LEU A 48 1.30 4.51 -4.23
CA LEU A 48 2.21 3.65 -3.47
C LEU A 48 3.43 3.23 -4.29
N SER A 49 3.37 3.27 -5.61
CA SER A 49 4.53 3.08 -6.47
C SER A 49 4.69 4.23 -7.46
N LEU A 50 5.92 4.71 -7.59
CA LEU A 50 6.31 5.80 -8.49
C LEU A 50 7.40 5.32 -9.45
N HIS A 51 7.07 5.32 -10.73
CA HIS A 51 7.95 4.97 -11.85
C HIS A 51 7.52 5.71 -13.12
N THR A 52 8.39 5.78 -14.14
CA THR A 52 8.12 6.51 -15.40
C THR A 52 7.27 5.74 -16.39
N GLY A 53 7.23 4.40 -16.31
CA GLY A 53 6.57 3.56 -17.33
C GLY A 53 5.07 3.78 -17.55
N ASN A 54 4.34 4.52 -16.68
CA ASN A 54 2.93 4.86 -16.92
C ASN A 54 2.74 6.23 -17.59
N LEU A 55 3.82 6.94 -17.91
CA LEU A 55 3.75 8.18 -18.68
C LEU A 55 3.44 7.87 -20.15
N ALA A 56 2.91 8.87 -20.85
CA ALA A 56 2.63 8.73 -22.27
C ALA A 56 3.92 8.36 -23.03
N GLU A 57 3.83 7.38 -23.91
CA GLU A 57 4.94 6.92 -24.78
C GLU A 57 6.13 6.25 -24.07
N GLU A 58 6.06 6.04 -22.76
CA GLU A 58 7.10 5.33 -22.01
C GLU A 58 6.92 3.80 -22.03
N PRO A 59 7.96 3.02 -22.33
CA PRO A 59 7.90 1.56 -22.29
C PRO A 59 8.07 0.98 -20.87
N GLY A 60 7.83 -0.32 -20.73
CA GLY A 60 8.21 -1.08 -19.53
C GLY A 60 7.21 -1.07 -18.37
N ALA A 61 6.00 -0.51 -18.54
CA ALA A 61 4.96 -0.50 -17.50
C ALA A 61 4.65 -1.90 -16.92
N ALA A 62 4.54 -2.90 -17.80
CA ALA A 62 4.18 -4.27 -17.42
C ALA A 62 5.26 -4.93 -16.54
N GLU A 63 6.53 -4.78 -16.89
CA GLU A 63 7.65 -5.31 -16.10
C GLU A 63 7.67 -4.68 -14.70
N ARG A 64 7.50 -3.34 -14.62
CA ARG A 64 7.45 -2.63 -13.34
C ARG A 64 6.27 -3.05 -12.48
N ALA A 65 5.12 -3.34 -13.08
CA ALA A 65 3.97 -3.85 -12.34
C ALA A 65 4.22 -5.24 -11.74
N VAL A 66 4.90 -6.14 -12.47
CA VAL A 66 5.28 -7.47 -11.97
C VAL A 66 6.30 -7.36 -10.84
N GLU A 67 7.31 -6.50 -11.01
CA GLU A 67 8.30 -6.21 -9.95
C GLU A 67 7.62 -5.67 -8.69
N ASP A 68 6.71 -4.70 -8.82
CA ASP A 68 5.99 -4.10 -7.69
C ASP A 68 5.16 -5.15 -6.94
N ALA A 69 4.46 -6.02 -7.66
CA ALA A 69 3.67 -7.09 -7.07
C ALA A 69 4.54 -8.11 -6.33
N PHE A 70 5.72 -8.45 -6.90
CA PHE A 70 6.69 -9.32 -6.24
C PHE A 70 7.24 -8.67 -4.96
N LEU A 71 7.72 -7.43 -5.03
CA LEU A 71 8.33 -6.73 -3.90
C LEU A 71 7.35 -6.62 -2.73
N ARG A 72 6.07 -6.31 -2.99
CA ARG A 72 5.05 -6.25 -1.93
C ARG A 72 4.85 -7.59 -1.23
N ARG A 73 4.80 -8.68 -1.99
CA ARG A 73 4.67 -10.04 -1.42
C ARG A 73 5.94 -10.46 -0.67
N PHE A 74 7.11 -10.13 -1.23
CA PHE A 74 8.40 -10.39 -0.62
C PHE A 74 8.49 -9.72 0.75
N PHE A 75 8.27 -8.41 0.84
CA PHE A 75 8.35 -7.68 2.10
C PHE A 75 7.28 -8.08 3.11
N TYR A 76 6.08 -8.43 2.66
CA TYR A 76 5.04 -8.98 3.54
C TYR A 76 5.46 -10.33 4.14
N GLY A 77 6.22 -11.14 3.40
CA GLY A 77 6.80 -12.39 3.88
C GLY A 77 8.06 -12.22 4.73
N THR A 78 8.94 -11.28 4.39
CA THR A 78 10.20 -11.01 5.11
C THR A 78 9.95 -10.35 6.47
N PHE A 79 8.92 -9.50 6.58
CA PHE A 79 8.56 -8.80 7.82
C PHE A 79 7.16 -9.22 8.32
N PRO A 80 6.99 -10.49 8.77
CA PRO A 80 5.69 -11.02 9.13
C PRO A 80 5.12 -10.30 10.36
N GLY A 81 3.92 -9.74 10.22
CA GLY A 81 3.16 -9.12 11.33
C GLY A 81 3.74 -7.80 11.85
N VAL A 82 4.79 -7.27 11.21
CA VAL A 82 5.52 -6.08 11.68
C VAL A 82 5.28 -4.89 10.75
N LEU A 83 4.85 -5.13 9.52
CA LEU A 83 4.46 -4.08 8.59
C LEU A 83 3.23 -3.32 9.11
N ALA A 84 3.39 -2.04 9.45
CA ALA A 84 2.32 -1.21 10.01
C ALA A 84 1.40 -0.61 8.94
N ASP A 85 1.96 -0.27 7.78
CA ASP A 85 1.27 0.29 6.62
C ASP A 85 1.77 -0.35 5.31
N GLU A 86 1.10 -0.04 4.20
CA GLU A 86 1.47 -0.54 2.86
C GLU A 86 2.89 -0.10 2.44
N VAL A 87 3.55 -0.94 1.64
CA VAL A 87 4.90 -0.66 1.12
C VAL A 87 4.88 0.45 0.08
N VAL A 88 5.78 1.43 0.22
CA VAL A 88 5.96 2.51 -0.75
C VAL A 88 7.22 2.28 -1.58
N LEU A 89 7.06 2.24 -2.90
CA LEU A 89 8.12 1.96 -3.86
C LEU A 89 8.44 3.22 -4.67
N LYS A 90 9.72 3.60 -4.70
CA LYS A 90 10.18 4.76 -5.49
C LYS A 90 11.33 4.32 -6.37
N ARG A 91 11.19 4.49 -7.69
CA ARG A 91 12.28 4.28 -8.64
C ARG A 91 12.87 5.64 -9.03
N ARG A 92 14.18 5.80 -8.83
CA ARG A 92 14.94 7.00 -9.20
C ARG A 92 16.11 6.57 -10.07
N ALA A 93 16.01 6.78 -11.38
CA ALA A 93 16.93 6.21 -12.35
C ALA A 93 17.09 4.69 -12.11
N ASN A 94 18.32 4.19 -11.98
CA ASN A 94 18.59 2.77 -11.70
C ASN A 94 18.40 2.39 -10.21
N LEU A 95 18.15 3.34 -9.32
CA LEU A 95 18.04 3.07 -7.89
C LEU A 95 16.60 2.79 -7.49
N LEU A 96 16.39 1.65 -6.81
CA LEU A 96 15.11 1.25 -6.26
C LEU A 96 15.10 1.53 -4.74
N VAL A 97 14.33 2.55 -4.33
CA VAL A 97 14.11 2.87 -2.92
C VAL A 97 12.82 2.21 -2.45
N VAL A 98 12.91 1.38 -1.43
CA VAL A 98 11.76 0.80 -0.74
C VAL A 98 11.61 1.47 0.61
N CYS A 99 10.51 2.17 0.84
CA CYS A 99 10.17 2.72 2.14
C CYS A 99 9.19 1.78 2.86
N LEU A 100 9.54 1.35 4.08
CA LEU A 100 8.72 0.48 4.91
C LEU A 100 8.42 1.17 6.25
N VAL A 101 7.15 1.13 6.65
CA VAL A 101 6.72 1.56 7.99
C VAL A 101 6.52 0.31 8.84
N LEU A 102 7.32 0.16 9.88
CA LEU A 102 7.37 -1.04 10.72
C LEU A 102 6.94 -0.74 12.16
N ALA A 103 6.16 -1.64 12.76
CA ALA A 103 5.88 -1.64 14.18
C ALA A 103 7.12 -2.08 14.98
N ARG A 104 7.27 -1.61 16.23
CA ARG A 104 8.40 -1.97 17.12
C ARG A 104 8.27 -3.38 17.73
N GLY A 105 8.16 -4.40 16.89
CA GLY A 105 8.01 -5.81 17.31
C GLY A 105 9.29 -6.63 17.30
N LEU A 106 10.32 -6.22 16.54
CA LEU A 106 11.58 -6.97 16.42
C LEU A 106 12.74 -6.27 17.11
N PRO A 107 13.72 -7.05 17.64
CA PRO A 107 14.96 -6.49 18.13
C PRO A 107 15.78 -5.89 16.97
N PRO A 108 16.54 -4.80 17.22
CA PRO A 108 17.24 -4.06 16.18
C PRO A 108 18.26 -4.92 15.41
N ALA A 109 18.94 -5.86 16.09
CA ALA A 109 19.90 -6.75 15.45
C ALA A 109 19.28 -7.60 14.33
N LYS A 110 18.08 -8.14 14.53
CA LYS A 110 17.36 -8.91 13.50
C LYS A 110 16.86 -8.02 12.37
N LEU A 111 16.44 -6.80 12.69
CA LEU A 111 16.01 -5.82 11.67
C LEU A 111 17.17 -5.47 10.74
N TYR A 112 18.34 -5.12 11.27
CA TYR A 112 19.51 -4.81 10.44
C TYR A 112 19.98 -6.01 9.61
N PHE A 113 19.89 -7.23 10.15
CA PHE A 113 20.15 -8.45 9.39
C PHE A 113 19.18 -8.60 8.21
N LEU A 114 17.87 -8.46 8.44
CA LEU A 114 16.86 -8.57 7.39
C LEU A 114 16.98 -7.46 6.33
N VAL A 115 17.37 -6.25 6.73
CA VAL A 115 17.68 -5.16 5.81
C VAL A 115 18.84 -5.55 4.90
N GLY A 116 19.99 -5.96 5.47
CA GLY A 116 21.14 -6.36 4.66
C GLY A 116 20.84 -7.56 3.76
N TYR A 117 20.09 -8.54 4.26
CA TYR A 117 19.62 -9.67 3.47
C TYR A 117 18.76 -9.23 2.28
N ALA A 118 17.77 -8.36 2.51
CA ALA A 118 16.87 -7.91 1.46
C ALA A 118 17.57 -6.99 0.44
N GLU A 119 18.43 -6.06 0.88
CA GLU A 119 19.18 -5.17 -0.02
C GLU A 119 20.11 -5.99 -0.93
N THR A 120 20.87 -6.92 -0.36
CA THR A 120 21.81 -7.75 -1.14
C THR A 120 21.08 -8.68 -2.10
N LEU A 121 20.07 -9.43 -1.64
CA LEU A 121 19.31 -10.36 -2.47
C LEU A 121 18.63 -9.63 -3.63
N LEU A 122 17.91 -8.55 -3.34
CA LEU A 122 17.17 -7.81 -4.37
C LEU A 122 18.13 -7.13 -5.36
N SER A 123 19.28 -6.64 -4.88
CA SER A 123 20.29 -6.07 -5.78
C SER A 123 20.86 -7.11 -6.75
N HIS A 124 21.11 -8.34 -6.27
CA HIS A 124 21.58 -9.43 -7.13
C HIS A 124 20.49 -9.98 -8.06
N PHE A 125 19.23 -9.95 -7.64
CA PHE A 125 18.10 -10.45 -8.42
C PHE A 125 17.73 -9.49 -9.56
N TYR A 126 17.56 -8.20 -9.26
CA TYR A 126 17.17 -7.18 -10.24
C TYR A 126 18.33 -6.52 -10.97
N LYS A 127 19.58 -6.82 -10.58
CA LYS A 127 20.80 -6.20 -11.14
C LYS A 127 20.83 -4.67 -11.00
N CYS A 128 20.12 -4.14 -10.00
CA CYS A 128 20.04 -2.71 -9.73
C CYS A 128 20.35 -2.44 -8.24
N PRO A 129 20.89 -1.27 -7.88
CA PRO A 129 21.09 -0.92 -6.48
C PRO A 129 19.74 -0.73 -5.78
N VAL A 130 19.49 -1.55 -4.74
CA VAL A 130 18.29 -1.47 -3.91
C VAL A 130 18.65 -0.85 -2.56
N ARG A 131 17.86 0.14 -2.13
CA ARG A 131 18.01 0.80 -0.84
C ARG A 131 16.72 0.70 -0.02
N LEU A 132 16.83 0.24 1.21
CA LEU A 132 15.72 0.10 2.15
C LEU A 132 15.72 1.25 3.16
N GLU A 133 14.61 1.99 3.20
CA GLU A 133 14.36 3.05 4.17
C GLU A 133 13.30 2.58 5.16
N LEU A 134 13.70 2.37 6.42
CA LEU A 134 12.80 1.91 7.47
C LEU A 134 12.37 3.07 8.38
N GLN A 135 11.07 3.15 8.66
CA GLN A 135 10.51 4.02 9.68
C GLN A 135 9.84 3.17 10.76
N THR A 136 10.30 3.26 12.01
CA THR A 136 9.69 2.51 13.12
C THR A 136 8.63 3.33 13.85
N VAL A 137 7.49 2.71 14.11
CA VAL A 137 6.32 3.31 14.79
C VAL A 137 5.95 2.40 15.97
N PRO A 138 5.51 2.94 17.12
CA PRO A 138 5.11 2.11 18.27
C PRO A 138 4.00 1.09 17.96
N GLY A 139 3.12 1.38 17.00
CA GLY A 139 2.05 0.47 16.58
C GLY A 139 1.42 0.93 15.26
N LYS A 140 0.34 0.26 14.85
CA LYS A 140 -0.39 0.62 13.63
C LYS A 140 -1.07 1.99 13.77
N VAL A 141 -0.82 2.89 12.81
CA VAL A 141 -1.36 4.26 12.85
C VAL A 141 -2.84 4.24 12.49
N VAL A 142 -3.68 4.55 13.48
CA VAL A 142 -5.13 4.59 13.28
C VAL A 142 -5.55 5.98 12.82
N TYR A 143 -6.27 6.06 11.69
CA TYR A 143 -6.81 7.32 11.18
C TYR A 143 -8.25 7.54 11.64
N LYS A 144 -9.10 6.52 11.52
CA LYS A 144 -10.50 6.56 11.98
C LYS A 144 -10.96 5.18 12.40
N TYR A 145 -12.07 5.15 13.12
CA TYR A 145 -12.79 3.92 13.45
C TYR A 145 -14.06 3.81 12.61
N LEU A 146 -14.32 2.62 12.07
CA LEU A 146 -15.47 2.33 11.20
C LEU A 146 -16.37 1.23 11.77
#